data_AF-A0A7L3AN09-F1
#
_entry.id   AF-A0A7L3AN09-F1
#
_cell.length_a   1.000
_cell.length_b   1.000
_cell.length_c   1.000
_cell.angle_alpha   90.00
_cell.angle_beta   90.00
_cell.angle_gamma   90.00
#
_symmetry.space_group_name_H-M   'P 1'
#
loop_
_entity.id
_entity.type
_entity.pdbx_description
1 polymer ?
#
loop_
_entity_poly.entity_id
_entity_poly.type
_entity_poly.pdbx_seq_one_letter_code
_entity_poly.pdbx_strand_id
1 'polypeptide(L)'
;MSETTSTNEEKKKPPLNGRRALPSSNSNDEENEVPEMEAFGLIPRGFNPKDYLRVVDIHLFKEPHEINKQKHHTDKYYSPKLIVRRGQPFQIQIDFNRPYNPETDQFWLEYLIGRYPQQNKGTYIPILLSDVLKPGEWGAKITHKENNSIRLSIMSSATCIIGKFRLYVAVWTPFGILRTPRNSATDTYILFNPWCQQDAVYLDDEKEREEYVLNDVGIVFHGNINDIKLRSWSYGQFEESILDACLFLMDKAELELSGRGNPIKICRVASAVINSRDDNGVIAGSWDNTYTYGVPPSAWTGSVDILLEYYSSKQPVRYGQCWVFAGVFNTFLRCLGIPARLVTNYSSAHDNNANLQMDFFLDDEGKVDTKITKDSVWNYHCWNEAWMTRPDLPVGFGGWQVVDGTPQETSDG
;
A
#
# COMPACT_ATOMS: atom_id res chain seq x y z
N MET A 1 52.07 -2.21 -28.73
CA MET A 1 51.43 -2.49 -27.44
C MET A 1 50.00 -1.99 -27.54
N SER A 2 49.06 -2.88 -27.80
CA SER A 2 47.63 -2.58 -27.91
C SER A 2 46.94 -3.42 -26.86
N GLU A 3 46.61 -2.82 -25.72
CA GLU A 3 45.81 -3.45 -24.68
C GLU A 3 44.33 -3.32 -25.04
N THR A 4 43.75 -4.45 -25.43
CA THR A 4 42.32 -4.72 -25.42
C THR A 4 41.83 -4.87 -23.98
N THR A 5 41.06 -3.91 -23.48
CA THR A 5 40.26 -4.07 -22.27
C THR A 5 38.95 -4.79 -22.61
N SER A 6 38.88 -6.09 -22.30
CA SER A 6 37.64 -6.87 -22.28
C SER A 6 36.89 -6.60 -20.98
N THR A 7 35.69 -6.02 -21.06
CA THR A 7 34.75 -5.96 -19.94
C THR A 7 34.08 -7.32 -19.77
N ASN A 8 34.54 -8.08 -18.78
CA ASN A 8 33.85 -9.27 -18.29
C ASN A 8 32.65 -8.83 -17.44
N GLU A 9 31.46 -8.82 -18.02
CA GLU A 9 30.22 -8.87 -17.23
C GLU A 9 30.04 -10.29 -16.69
N GLU A 10 30.48 -10.51 -15.45
CA GLU A 10 30.13 -11.72 -14.71
C GLU A 10 28.61 -11.74 -14.45
N LYS A 11 27.87 -12.49 -15.28
CA LYS A 11 26.52 -12.97 -14.95
C LYS A 11 26.61 -13.87 -13.71
N LYS A 12 26.48 -13.29 -12.51
CA LYS A 12 26.30 -14.04 -11.26
C LYS A 12 25.06 -14.92 -11.41
N LYS A 13 25.27 -16.24 -11.54
CA LYS A 13 24.20 -17.24 -11.41
C LYS A 13 23.59 -17.09 -10.01
N PRO A 14 22.26 -16.96 -9.88
CA PRO A 14 21.64 -16.94 -8.56
C PRO A 14 21.92 -18.27 -7.84
N PRO A 15 22.15 -18.24 -6.51
CA PRO A 15 22.38 -19.46 -5.75
C PRO A 15 21.16 -20.39 -5.86
N LEU A 16 21.42 -21.67 -6.11
CA LEU A 16 20.40 -22.73 -6.13
C LEU A 16 19.80 -22.87 -4.72
N ASN A 17 18.69 -22.20 -4.48
CA ASN A 17 17.94 -22.32 -3.24
C ASN A 17 16.83 -23.37 -3.44
N GLY A 18 17.03 -24.60 -2.97
CA GLY A 18 16.09 -25.72 -3.14
C GLY A 18 14.75 -25.57 -2.41
N ARG A 19 14.52 -24.47 -1.68
CA ARG A 19 13.28 -24.22 -0.93
C ARG A 19 12.11 -23.73 -1.80
N ARG A 20 12.36 -22.96 -2.86
CA ARG A 20 11.32 -22.39 -3.74
C ARG A 20 11.87 -22.24 -5.17
N ALA A 21 11.02 -22.45 -6.18
CA ALA A 21 11.40 -22.31 -7.58
C ALA A 21 11.66 -20.86 -8.01
N LEU A 22 11.02 -19.89 -7.34
CA LEU A 22 11.26 -18.46 -7.50
C LEU A 22 11.51 -17.82 -6.12
N PRO A 23 12.31 -16.75 -6.02
CA PRO A 23 12.47 -15.98 -4.79
C PRO A 23 11.14 -15.36 -4.32
N SER A 24 11.08 -14.92 -3.06
CA SER A 24 9.93 -14.17 -2.53
C SER A 24 9.75 -12.86 -3.30
N SER A 25 8.51 -12.53 -3.65
CA SER A 25 8.15 -11.26 -4.27
C SER A 25 7.51 -10.37 -3.21
N ASN A 26 8.35 -9.63 -2.47
CA ASN A 26 7.98 -8.84 -1.30
C ASN A 26 8.34 -7.35 -1.41
N SER A 27 8.86 -6.90 -2.55
CA SER A 27 9.18 -5.49 -2.81
C SER A 27 8.35 -4.96 -3.98
N ASN A 28 7.69 -3.82 -3.80
CA ASN A 28 7.03 -3.07 -4.86
C ASN A 28 8.04 -2.24 -5.66
N ASP A 29 9.13 -1.78 -5.03
CA ASP A 29 10.18 -1.00 -5.68
C ASP A 29 11.00 -1.84 -6.69
N GLU A 30 11.16 -3.15 -6.45
CA GLU A 30 11.87 -4.02 -7.39
C GLU A 30 11.04 -4.35 -8.63
N GLU A 31 11.68 -4.32 -9.80
CA GLU A 31 11.07 -4.61 -11.10
C GLU A 31 11.88 -5.68 -11.87
N ASN A 32 11.21 -6.43 -12.75
CA ASN A 32 11.88 -7.21 -13.80
C ASN A 32 11.84 -6.49 -15.15
N GLU A 33 12.82 -6.79 -15.99
CA GLU A 33 12.74 -6.47 -17.41
C GLU A 33 11.63 -7.32 -18.08
N VAL A 34 10.82 -6.66 -18.91
CA VAL A 34 9.75 -7.29 -19.69
C VAL A 34 10.14 -7.12 -21.17
N PRO A 35 10.32 -8.20 -21.93
CA PRO A 35 10.75 -8.10 -23.32
C PRO A 35 9.69 -7.45 -24.19
N GLU A 36 10.10 -6.49 -25.04
CA GLU A 36 9.25 -5.86 -26.05
C GLU A 36 8.79 -6.86 -27.13
N MET A 37 9.56 -7.93 -27.38
CA MET A 37 9.17 -9.02 -28.26
C MET A 37 9.43 -10.36 -27.58
N GLU A 38 8.39 -11.15 -27.42
CA GLU A 38 8.46 -12.52 -26.91
C GLU A 38 8.07 -13.50 -28.02
N ALA A 39 9.05 -14.17 -28.62
CA ALA A 39 8.84 -15.01 -29.80
C ALA A 39 8.30 -16.41 -29.47
N PHE A 40 7.33 -16.88 -30.25
CA PHE A 40 6.88 -18.28 -30.24
C PHE A 40 7.78 -19.14 -31.15
N GLY A 41 9.07 -19.22 -30.81
CA GLY A 41 10.06 -19.99 -31.55
C GLY A 41 10.83 -19.19 -32.62
N LEU A 42 11.06 -19.80 -33.79
CA LEU A 42 11.86 -19.19 -34.85
C LEU A 42 11.06 -18.15 -35.63
N ILE A 43 11.57 -16.92 -35.67
CA ILE A 43 10.99 -15.82 -36.44
C ILE A 43 11.49 -15.90 -37.90
N PRO A 44 10.60 -15.94 -38.92
CA PRO A 44 10.99 -15.90 -40.31
C PRO A 44 11.75 -14.60 -40.65
N ARG A 45 12.73 -14.66 -41.57
CA ARG A 45 13.50 -13.48 -42.00
C ARG A 45 12.64 -12.33 -42.57
N GLY A 46 11.45 -12.65 -43.09
CA GLY A 46 10.51 -11.68 -43.65
C GLY A 46 9.55 -11.07 -42.63
N PHE A 47 9.63 -11.44 -41.34
CA PHE A 47 8.82 -10.83 -40.30
C PHE A 47 9.17 -9.35 -40.14
N ASN A 48 8.16 -8.50 -40.24
CA ASN A 48 8.28 -7.08 -40.00
C ASN A 48 7.30 -6.66 -38.89
N PRO A 49 7.78 -6.30 -37.68
CA PRO A 49 6.93 -5.86 -36.58
C PRO A 49 6.02 -4.67 -36.94
N LYS A 50 6.39 -3.87 -37.94
CA LYS A 50 5.62 -2.69 -38.37
C LYS A 50 4.30 -3.04 -39.05
N ASP A 51 4.13 -4.28 -39.49
CA ASP A 51 2.90 -4.74 -40.15
C ASP A 51 1.76 -4.99 -39.13
N TYR A 52 2.11 -5.09 -37.86
CA TYR A 52 1.18 -5.32 -36.75
C TYR A 52 0.77 -4.02 -36.06
N LEU A 53 -0.28 -4.13 -35.25
CA LEU A 53 -0.73 -3.03 -34.40
C LEU A 53 0.38 -2.66 -33.42
N ARG A 54 0.68 -1.38 -33.30
CA ARG A 54 1.70 -0.87 -32.39
C ARG A 54 1.17 0.34 -31.65
N VAL A 55 1.33 0.34 -30.34
CA VAL A 55 1.01 1.49 -29.49
C VAL A 55 1.97 2.64 -29.80
N VAL A 56 1.39 3.82 -30.02
CA VAL A 56 2.09 5.08 -30.21
C VAL A 56 2.11 5.85 -28.89
N ASP A 57 0.97 5.93 -28.20
CA ASP A 57 0.85 6.62 -26.92
C ASP A 57 -0.26 6.03 -26.04
N ILE A 58 -0.21 6.31 -24.73
CA ILE A 58 -1.20 5.89 -23.73
C ILE A 58 -1.59 7.09 -22.86
N HIS A 59 -2.86 7.47 -22.92
CA HIS A 59 -3.44 8.54 -22.12
C HIS A 59 -4.21 7.97 -20.94
N LEU A 60 -3.82 8.33 -19.73
CA LEU A 60 -4.40 7.79 -18.49
C LEU A 60 -5.50 8.65 -17.86
N PHE A 61 -5.79 9.85 -18.40
CA PHE A 61 -6.72 10.83 -17.81
C PHE A 61 -6.49 11.00 -16.29
N LYS A 62 -5.22 11.28 -15.94
CA LYS A 62 -4.67 11.17 -14.58
C LYS A 62 -4.51 12.49 -13.84
N GLU A 63 -4.85 13.62 -14.46
CA GLU A 63 -4.77 14.92 -13.81
C GLU A 63 -5.81 15.03 -12.68
N PRO A 64 -5.57 15.83 -11.62
CA PRO A 64 -6.47 15.90 -10.46
C PRO A 64 -7.91 16.27 -10.82
N HIS A 65 -8.11 17.12 -11.83
CA HIS A 65 -9.42 17.56 -12.29
C HIS A 65 -10.08 16.60 -13.29
N GLU A 66 -9.37 15.55 -13.74
CA GLU A 66 -9.89 14.58 -14.69
C GLU A 66 -10.73 13.50 -14.02
N ILE A 67 -11.54 12.83 -14.85
CA ILE A 67 -12.60 11.91 -14.41
C ILE A 67 -12.11 10.79 -13.51
N ASN A 68 -10.90 10.26 -13.73
CA ASN A 68 -10.42 9.12 -12.97
C ASN A 68 -10.14 9.51 -11.52
N LYS A 69 -9.32 10.54 -11.27
CA LYS A 69 -9.00 10.93 -9.89
C LYS A 69 -10.20 11.47 -9.13
N GLN A 70 -11.05 12.26 -9.81
CA GLN A 70 -12.29 12.77 -9.24
C GLN A 70 -13.25 11.65 -8.83
N LYS A 71 -13.50 10.66 -9.70
CA LYS A 71 -14.43 9.57 -9.38
C LYS A 71 -13.86 8.54 -8.40
N HIS A 72 -12.55 8.42 -8.30
CA HIS A 72 -11.91 7.50 -7.37
C HIS A 72 -11.55 8.14 -6.02
N HIS A 73 -11.89 9.42 -5.81
CA HIS A 73 -11.57 10.14 -4.56
C HIS A 73 -10.05 10.08 -4.26
N THR A 74 -9.25 10.36 -5.29
CA THR A 74 -7.78 10.32 -5.28
C THR A 74 -7.16 11.59 -5.87
N ASP A 75 -7.97 12.62 -6.09
CA ASP A 75 -7.57 13.93 -6.59
C ASP A 75 -6.78 14.76 -5.56
N LYS A 76 -6.96 14.49 -4.26
CA LYS A 76 -6.21 15.16 -3.19
C LYS A 76 -4.73 14.78 -3.13
N TYR A 77 -4.36 13.57 -3.57
CA TYR A 77 -2.96 13.13 -3.52
C TYR A 77 -2.07 14.00 -4.40
N TYR A 78 -1.03 14.58 -3.81
CA TYR A 78 0.01 15.30 -4.52
C TYR A 78 0.93 14.30 -5.24
N SER A 79 0.48 13.83 -6.41
CA SER A 79 1.22 12.88 -7.24
C SER A 79 0.86 13.05 -8.72
N PRO A 80 1.84 13.08 -9.65
CA PRO A 80 1.57 13.21 -11.08
C PRO A 80 1.11 11.89 -11.73
N LYS A 81 1.10 10.78 -10.99
CA LYS A 81 0.73 9.45 -11.51
C LYS A 81 -0.77 9.19 -11.36
N LEU A 82 -1.28 8.23 -12.12
CA LEU A 82 -2.66 7.76 -11.96
C LEU A 82 -2.80 7.03 -10.63
N ILE A 83 -3.79 7.41 -9.84
CA ILE A 83 -4.15 6.74 -8.58
C ILE A 83 -5.62 6.40 -8.68
N VAL A 84 -5.95 5.11 -8.56
CA VAL A 84 -7.32 4.60 -8.58
C VAL A 84 -7.56 3.70 -7.38
N ARG A 85 -8.83 3.42 -7.10
CA ARG A 85 -9.26 2.48 -6.07
C ARG A 85 -9.78 1.20 -6.71
N ARG A 86 -9.46 0.05 -6.12
CA ARG A 86 -9.82 -1.27 -6.67
C ARG A 86 -11.33 -1.49 -6.76
N GLY A 87 -11.79 -2.42 -7.60
CA GLY A 87 -13.21 -2.76 -7.71
C GLY A 87 -14.08 -1.67 -8.34
N GLN A 88 -13.48 -0.64 -8.95
CA GLN A 88 -14.18 0.46 -9.61
C GLN A 88 -13.56 0.73 -10.99
N PRO A 89 -14.37 1.05 -12.02
CA PRO A 89 -13.85 1.25 -13.35
C PRO A 89 -13.22 2.63 -13.55
N PHE A 90 -12.07 2.66 -14.24
CA PHE A 90 -11.40 3.87 -14.70
C PHE A 90 -11.21 3.84 -16.22
N GLN A 91 -10.83 4.97 -16.81
CA GLN A 91 -10.68 5.12 -18.26
C GLN A 91 -9.23 5.31 -18.68
N ILE A 92 -8.85 4.73 -19.81
CA ILE A 92 -7.61 5.08 -20.51
C ILE A 92 -7.88 5.19 -22.00
N GLN A 93 -7.00 5.82 -22.75
CA GLN A 93 -7.01 5.81 -24.21
C GLN A 93 -5.67 5.32 -24.72
N ILE A 94 -5.71 4.46 -25.73
CA ILE A 94 -4.53 3.92 -26.41
C ILE A 94 -4.57 4.42 -27.85
N ASP A 95 -3.50 5.08 -28.27
CA ASP A 95 -3.32 5.52 -29.65
C ASP A 95 -2.41 4.51 -30.37
N PHE A 96 -2.84 4.03 -31.52
CA PHE A 96 -2.09 3.07 -32.33
C PHE A 96 -1.51 3.69 -33.60
N ASN A 97 -0.64 2.94 -34.29
CA ASN A 97 -0.10 3.30 -35.60
C ASN A 97 -1.14 3.30 -36.73
N ARG A 98 -2.23 2.54 -36.58
CA ARG A 98 -3.36 2.43 -37.53
C ARG A 98 -4.65 2.11 -36.78
N PRO A 99 -5.83 2.20 -37.43
CA PRO A 99 -7.09 1.81 -36.79
C PRO A 99 -7.06 0.34 -36.33
N TYR A 100 -7.61 0.10 -35.14
CA TYR A 100 -7.77 -1.25 -34.56
C TYR A 100 -8.87 -2.03 -35.30
N ASN A 101 -8.51 -3.19 -35.86
CA ASN A 101 -9.44 -4.12 -36.49
C ASN A 101 -9.65 -5.36 -35.61
N PRO A 102 -10.83 -5.56 -34.99
CA PRO A 102 -11.09 -6.70 -34.11
C PRO A 102 -11.05 -8.07 -34.82
N GLU A 103 -11.12 -8.13 -36.16
CA GLU A 103 -11.03 -9.39 -36.91
C GLU A 103 -9.59 -9.90 -37.05
N THR A 104 -8.61 -9.00 -37.04
CA THR A 104 -7.19 -9.32 -37.31
C THR A 104 -6.27 -9.01 -36.14
N ASP A 105 -6.65 -8.05 -35.31
CA ASP A 105 -5.82 -7.55 -34.21
C ASP A 105 -6.34 -8.09 -32.88
N GLN A 106 -5.42 -8.60 -32.08
CA GLN A 106 -5.70 -8.99 -30.71
C GLN A 106 -4.66 -8.33 -29.81
N PHE A 107 -5.13 -7.68 -28.75
CA PHE A 107 -4.28 -7.10 -27.74
C PHE A 107 -4.94 -7.18 -26.36
N TRP A 108 -4.14 -7.07 -25.31
CA TRP A 108 -4.59 -6.97 -23.93
C TRP A 108 -3.69 -6.00 -23.16
N LEU A 109 -4.11 -5.62 -21.97
CA LEU A 109 -3.26 -4.84 -21.06
C LEU A 109 -2.66 -5.76 -20.02
N GLU A 110 -1.49 -5.40 -19.51
CA GLU A 110 -0.81 -6.15 -18.46
C GLU A 110 -0.45 -5.19 -17.32
N TYR A 111 -0.95 -5.48 -16.12
CA TYR A 111 -0.43 -4.87 -14.90
C TYR A 111 0.55 -5.82 -14.21
N LEU A 112 1.75 -5.30 -13.92
CA LEU A 112 2.81 -6.04 -13.24
C LEU A 112 3.27 -5.30 -11.99
N ILE A 113 3.54 -6.06 -10.92
CA ILE A 113 4.11 -5.55 -9.68
C ILE A 113 5.20 -6.51 -9.16
N GLY A 114 6.30 -5.94 -8.68
CA GLY A 114 7.45 -6.68 -8.19
C GLY A 114 8.33 -7.29 -9.29
N ARG A 115 9.41 -7.93 -8.84
CA ARG A 115 10.44 -8.55 -9.68
C ARG A 115 10.10 -9.96 -10.18
N TYR A 116 9.23 -10.69 -9.48
CA TYR A 116 8.86 -12.06 -9.87
C TYR A 116 7.35 -12.20 -10.04
N PRO A 117 6.75 -11.44 -10.98
CA PRO A 117 5.30 -11.39 -11.15
C PRO A 117 4.76 -12.73 -11.66
N GLN A 118 3.64 -13.18 -11.08
CA GLN A 118 3.01 -14.47 -11.35
C GLN A 118 1.49 -14.31 -11.37
N GLN A 119 0.83 -14.92 -12.36
CA GLN A 119 -0.62 -14.78 -12.54
C GLN A 119 -1.42 -15.36 -11.37
N ASN A 120 -1.05 -16.55 -10.90
CA ASN A 120 -1.69 -17.24 -9.78
C ASN A 120 -1.49 -16.54 -8.42
N LYS A 121 -0.56 -15.58 -8.33
CA LYS A 121 -0.32 -14.74 -7.15
C LYS A 121 -0.93 -13.34 -7.29
N GLY A 122 -1.56 -13.03 -8.43
CA GLY A 122 -2.13 -11.73 -8.71
C GLY A 122 -1.10 -10.62 -8.96
N THR A 123 0.19 -10.96 -9.13
CA THR A 123 1.27 -9.97 -9.35
C THR A 123 1.61 -9.76 -10.83
N TYR A 124 1.13 -10.66 -11.71
CA TYR A 124 0.97 -10.44 -13.15
C TYR A 124 -0.52 -10.52 -13.49
N ILE A 125 -1.07 -9.47 -14.10
CA ILE A 125 -2.50 -9.34 -14.32
C ILE A 125 -2.75 -9.07 -15.81
N PRO A 126 -3.07 -10.10 -16.61
CA PRO A 126 -3.54 -9.90 -17.97
C PRO A 126 -5.01 -9.45 -17.96
N ILE A 127 -5.27 -8.31 -18.58
CA ILE A 127 -6.59 -7.67 -18.66
C ILE A 127 -7.10 -7.82 -20.08
N LEU A 128 -7.98 -8.81 -20.27
CA LEU A 128 -8.54 -9.12 -21.57
C LEU A 128 -9.69 -8.16 -21.91
N LEU A 129 -9.86 -7.92 -23.21
CA LEU A 129 -11.00 -7.19 -23.73
C LEU A 129 -12.27 -8.03 -23.63
N SER A 130 -13.37 -7.41 -23.22
CA SER A 130 -14.69 -8.02 -23.14
C SER A 130 -15.79 -7.01 -23.49
N ASP A 131 -16.91 -7.52 -23.99
CA ASP A 131 -18.10 -6.71 -24.28
C ASP A 131 -18.83 -6.24 -23.01
N VAL A 132 -18.64 -6.98 -21.91
CA VAL A 132 -19.29 -6.74 -20.62
C VAL A 132 -18.26 -6.80 -19.50
N LEU A 133 -18.23 -5.75 -18.67
CA LEU A 133 -17.44 -5.73 -17.44
C LEU A 133 -18.25 -6.35 -16.30
N LYS A 134 -17.68 -7.35 -15.65
CA LYS A 134 -18.26 -7.93 -14.44
C LYS A 134 -17.80 -7.13 -13.21
N PRO A 135 -18.71 -6.77 -12.29
CA PRO A 135 -18.33 -6.07 -11.06
C PRO A 135 -17.32 -6.86 -10.23
N GLY A 136 -16.19 -6.24 -9.91
CA GLY A 136 -15.17 -6.82 -9.03
C GLY A 136 -14.26 -7.86 -9.67
N GLU A 137 -14.31 -8.04 -11.01
CA GLU A 137 -13.38 -8.88 -11.78
C GLU A 137 -12.56 -8.02 -12.75
N TRP A 138 -11.31 -8.42 -13.03
CA TRP A 138 -10.49 -7.74 -14.01
C TRP A 138 -11.06 -7.86 -15.43
N GLY A 139 -11.15 -6.75 -16.15
CA GLY A 139 -11.54 -6.73 -17.55
C GLY A 139 -11.45 -5.34 -18.15
N ALA A 140 -11.36 -5.26 -19.48
CA ALA A 140 -11.38 -4.00 -20.20
C ALA A 140 -12.49 -4.02 -21.27
N LYS A 141 -13.21 -2.91 -21.41
CA LYS A 141 -14.26 -2.74 -22.42
C LYS A 141 -13.93 -1.54 -23.29
N ILE A 142 -14.02 -1.72 -24.61
CA ILE A 142 -13.92 -0.60 -25.55
C ILE A 142 -15.19 0.24 -25.43
N THR A 143 -15.03 1.52 -25.07
CA THR A 143 -16.14 2.48 -24.94
C THR A 143 -16.24 3.44 -26.12
N HIS A 144 -15.11 3.72 -26.77
CA HIS A 144 -15.04 4.59 -27.94
C HIS A 144 -13.96 4.12 -28.90
N LYS A 145 -14.19 4.29 -30.21
CA LYS A 145 -13.22 4.06 -31.27
C LYS A 145 -13.24 5.27 -32.20
N GLU A 146 -12.09 5.89 -32.41
CA GLU A 146 -11.97 7.05 -33.29
C GLU A 146 -10.60 7.04 -33.96
N ASN A 147 -10.58 7.01 -35.29
CA ASN A 147 -9.35 6.95 -36.08
C ASN A 147 -8.44 5.79 -35.60
N ASN A 148 -7.25 6.13 -35.08
CA ASN A 148 -6.28 5.17 -34.57
C ASN A 148 -6.35 4.98 -33.04
N SER A 149 -7.31 5.64 -32.38
CA SER A 149 -7.43 5.69 -30.94
C SER A 149 -8.59 4.85 -30.45
N ILE A 150 -8.37 4.14 -29.36
CA ILE A 150 -9.42 3.42 -28.63
C ILE A 150 -9.49 3.93 -27.20
N ARG A 151 -10.70 4.17 -26.70
CA ARG A 151 -10.93 4.43 -25.28
C ARG A 151 -11.42 3.16 -24.61
N LEU A 152 -10.80 2.84 -23.48
CA LEU A 152 -11.10 1.66 -22.68
C LEU A 152 -11.67 2.10 -21.34
N SER A 153 -12.66 1.37 -20.86
CA SER A 153 -13.03 1.32 -19.44
C SER A 153 -12.46 0.04 -18.84
N ILE A 154 -11.62 0.17 -17.83
CA ILE A 154 -10.93 -0.93 -17.16
C ILE A 154 -11.55 -1.13 -15.79
N MET A 155 -12.08 -2.33 -15.52
CA MET A 155 -12.49 -2.76 -14.19
C MET A 155 -11.33 -3.51 -13.54
N SER A 156 -10.99 -3.13 -12.31
CA SER A 156 -10.06 -3.88 -11.47
C SER A 156 -10.81 -4.84 -10.54
N SER A 157 -10.15 -5.92 -10.14
CA SER A 157 -10.73 -6.81 -9.12
C SER A 157 -10.93 -6.08 -7.79
N ALA A 158 -12.05 -6.33 -7.09
CA ALA A 158 -12.28 -5.79 -5.74
C ALA A 158 -11.33 -6.38 -4.68
N THR A 159 -10.62 -7.46 -5.01
CA THR A 159 -9.59 -8.09 -4.15
C THR A 159 -8.17 -7.82 -4.63
N CYS A 160 -7.99 -6.86 -5.56
CA CYS A 160 -6.69 -6.52 -6.11
C CYS A 160 -5.67 -6.17 -5.01
N ILE A 161 -4.41 -6.56 -5.27
CA ILE A 161 -3.23 -6.13 -4.51
C ILE A 161 -3.18 -4.60 -4.49
N ILE A 162 -2.83 -4.02 -3.34
CA ILE A 162 -2.56 -2.59 -3.20
C ILE A 162 -1.09 -2.31 -3.48
N GLY A 163 -0.83 -1.29 -4.28
CA GLY A 163 0.53 -0.92 -4.67
C GLY A 163 0.60 -0.14 -5.97
N LYS A 164 1.83 0.06 -6.43
CA LYS A 164 2.17 0.72 -7.68
C LYS A 164 2.46 -0.33 -8.76
N PHE A 165 1.66 -0.33 -9.82
CA PHE A 165 1.76 -1.28 -10.92
C PHE A 165 2.34 -0.61 -12.16
N ARG A 166 3.08 -1.41 -12.92
CA ARG A 166 3.58 -1.07 -14.24
C ARG A 166 2.55 -1.49 -15.27
N LEU A 167 2.20 -0.59 -16.19
CA LEU A 167 1.26 -0.87 -17.27
C LEU A 167 2.01 -1.18 -18.56
N TYR A 168 1.61 -2.27 -19.21
CA TYR A 168 2.02 -2.62 -20.57
C TYR A 168 0.79 -2.89 -21.44
N VAL A 169 0.95 -2.68 -22.75
CA VAL A 169 -0.01 -3.14 -23.75
C VAL A 169 0.68 -4.20 -24.59
N ALA A 170 0.08 -5.38 -24.66
CA ALA A 170 0.60 -6.54 -25.36
C ALA A 170 -0.27 -6.85 -26.57
N VAL A 171 0.34 -6.96 -27.74
CA VAL A 171 -0.30 -7.26 -29.02
C VAL A 171 0.11 -8.67 -29.44
N TRP A 172 -0.90 -9.51 -29.70
CA TRP A 172 -0.69 -10.85 -30.22
C TRP A 172 -0.28 -10.82 -31.70
N THR A 173 0.72 -11.61 -32.05
CA THR A 173 1.08 -11.88 -33.44
C THR A 173 1.25 -13.39 -33.64
N PRO A 174 1.20 -13.90 -34.89
CA PRO A 174 1.49 -15.30 -35.18
C PRO A 174 2.89 -15.77 -34.73
N PHE A 175 3.82 -14.84 -34.50
CA PHE A 175 5.22 -15.14 -34.20
C PHE A 175 5.62 -14.84 -32.76
N GLY A 176 4.71 -14.28 -31.96
CA GLY A 176 5.02 -13.83 -30.61
C GLY A 176 4.14 -12.69 -30.12
N ILE A 177 4.53 -12.14 -28.97
CA ILE A 177 3.87 -11.03 -28.30
C ILE A 177 4.72 -9.78 -28.45
N LEU A 178 4.15 -8.72 -29.03
CA LEU A 178 4.75 -7.38 -29.08
C LEU A 178 4.24 -6.55 -27.90
N ARG A 179 5.12 -6.04 -27.06
CA ARG A 179 4.78 -5.22 -25.89
C ARG A 179 5.31 -3.79 -26.02
N THR A 180 4.64 -2.87 -25.36
CA THR A 180 5.17 -1.52 -25.15
C THR A 180 6.48 -1.54 -24.34
N PRO A 181 7.41 -0.60 -24.57
CA PRO A 181 8.57 -0.43 -23.70
C PRO A 181 8.13 -0.02 -22.28
N ARG A 182 9.03 -0.21 -21.29
CA ARG A 182 8.82 0.27 -19.92
C ARG A 182 8.62 1.80 -19.94
N ASN A 183 7.47 2.27 -19.47
CA ASN A 183 7.17 3.70 -19.34
C ASN A 183 6.73 4.03 -17.91
N SER A 184 7.54 4.76 -17.14
CA SER A 184 7.20 5.13 -15.75
C SER A 184 6.08 6.15 -15.66
N ALA A 185 5.77 6.90 -16.73
CA ALA A 185 4.65 7.83 -16.75
C ALA A 185 3.29 7.13 -16.70
N THR A 186 3.22 5.84 -17.06
CA THR A 186 2.00 5.03 -17.04
C THR A 186 1.85 4.16 -15.79
N ASP A 187 2.78 4.26 -14.83
CA ASP A 187 2.63 3.60 -13.55
C ASP A 187 1.32 4.01 -12.88
N THR A 188 0.59 3.04 -12.35
CA THR A 188 -0.72 3.25 -11.75
C THR A 188 -0.72 2.74 -10.31
N TYR A 189 -1.11 3.57 -9.36
CA TYR A 189 -1.39 3.13 -8.00
C TYR A 189 -2.81 2.60 -7.92
N ILE A 190 -2.98 1.44 -7.28
CA ILE A 190 -4.29 0.87 -6.97
C ILE A 190 -4.39 0.79 -5.44
N LEU A 191 -5.39 1.47 -4.88
CA LEU A 191 -5.66 1.58 -3.44
C LEU A 191 -6.90 0.79 -3.00
N PHE A 192 -7.09 0.65 -1.69
CA PHE A 192 -8.34 0.13 -1.13
C PHE A 192 -9.52 1.05 -1.48
N ASN A 193 -10.72 0.46 -1.57
CA ASN A 193 -11.91 1.17 -1.99
C ASN A 193 -13.07 1.12 -0.97
N PRO A 194 -13.13 2.09 -0.04
CA PRO A 194 -14.26 2.25 0.87
C PRO A 194 -15.60 2.51 0.19
N TRP A 195 -15.62 2.94 -1.08
CA TRP A 195 -16.83 3.19 -1.87
C TRP A 195 -17.34 1.95 -2.62
N CYS A 196 -16.55 0.86 -2.69
CA CYS A 196 -16.91 -0.36 -3.40
C CYS A 196 -17.52 -1.39 -2.45
N GLN A 197 -18.79 -1.75 -2.65
CA GLN A 197 -19.51 -2.73 -1.82
C GLN A 197 -18.86 -4.13 -1.77
N GLN A 198 -18.06 -4.48 -2.79
CA GLN A 198 -17.36 -5.77 -2.85
C GLN A 198 -15.98 -5.71 -2.17
N ASP A 199 -15.52 -4.54 -1.75
CA ASP A 199 -14.26 -4.38 -1.05
C ASP A 199 -14.41 -4.75 0.44
N ALA A 200 -13.40 -5.43 0.97
CA ALA A 200 -13.33 -5.78 2.39
C ALA A 200 -13.37 -4.57 3.34
N VAL A 201 -13.06 -3.36 2.86
CA VAL A 201 -13.10 -2.11 3.65
C VAL A 201 -14.27 -1.18 3.30
N TYR A 202 -15.31 -1.71 2.65
CA TYR A 202 -16.51 -0.94 2.31
C TYR A 202 -17.13 -0.26 3.54
N LEU A 203 -17.45 1.03 3.41
CA LEU A 203 -18.11 1.84 4.43
C LEU A 203 -19.29 2.56 3.77
N ASP A 204 -20.51 2.32 4.23
CA ASP A 204 -21.73 2.73 3.54
C ASP A 204 -22.06 4.22 3.69
N ASP A 205 -21.72 4.81 4.84
CA ASP A 205 -21.93 6.23 5.11
C ASP A 205 -20.86 7.13 4.44
N GLU A 206 -21.31 8.18 3.74
CA GLU A 206 -20.41 9.13 3.05
C GLU A 206 -19.66 10.04 4.02
N LYS A 207 -20.28 10.46 5.13
CA LYS A 207 -19.62 11.32 6.12
C LYS A 207 -18.53 10.55 6.85
N GLU A 208 -18.76 9.26 7.11
CA GLU A 208 -17.74 8.38 7.66
C GLU A 208 -16.58 8.16 6.67
N ARG A 209 -16.85 8.04 5.37
CA ARG A 209 -15.78 7.98 4.35
C ARG A 209 -14.99 9.27 4.28
N GLU A 210 -15.67 10.42 4.32
CA GLU A 210 -15.00 11.73 4.41
C GLU A 210 -14.12 11.81 5.66
N GLU A 211 -14.63 11.46 6.84
CA GLU A 211 -13.89 11.56 8.10
C GLU A 211 -12.76 10.54 8.21
N TYR A 212 -13.01 9.27 7.93
CA TYR A 212 -12.07 8.19 8.23
C TYR A 212 -11.10 7.87 7.09
N VAL A 213 -11.25 8.52 5.93
CA VAL A 213 -10.37 8.32 4.76
C VAL A 213 -9.85 9.66 4.23
N LEU A 214 -10.74 10.63 3.98
CA LEU A 214 -10.42 11.86 3.24
C LEU A 214 -10.06 13.06 4.10
N ASN A 215 -10.29 13.00 5.41
CA ASN A 215 -9.84 14.00 6.36
C ASN A 215 -8.37 13.74 6.70
N ASP A 216 -7.52 14.72 6.43
CA ASP A 216 -6.06 14.66 6.60
C ASP A 216 -5.58 15.37 7.87
N VAL A 217 -6.52 15.84 8.69
CA VAL A 217 -6.27 16.36 10.03
C VAL A 217 -7.13 15.62 11.04
N GLY A 218 -6.66 15.53 12.27
CA GLY A 218 -7.37 14.85 13.35
C GLY A 218 -7.13 15.49 14.71
N ILE A 219 -7.82 14.96 15.70
CA ILE A 219 -7.65 15.35 17.10
C ILE A 219 -7.23 14.12 17.90
N VAL A 220 -6.17 14.29 18.69
CA VAL A 220 -5.72 13.36 19.71
C VAL A 220 -6.20 13.87 21.06
N PHE A 221 -7.06 13.08 21.70
CA PHE A 221 -7.48 13.33 23.08
C PHE A 221 -6.38 12.82 24.03
N HIS A 222 -6.06 13.61 25.05
CA HIS A 222 -5.06 13.27 26.06
C HIS A 222 -5.41 13.94 27.40
N GLY A 223 -4.48 13.95 28.36
CA GLY A 223 -4.70 14.52 29.69
C GLY A 223 -5.19 13.44 30.65
N ASN A 224 -6.22 13.77 31.44
CA ASN A 224 -6.88 12.82 32.34
C ASN A 224 -8.40 12.93 32.17
N ILE A 225 -9.16 11.97 32.71
CA ILE A 225 -10.63 11.94 32.53
C ILE A 225 -11.37 13.15 33.11
N ASN A 226 -10.77 13.85 34.07
CA ASN A 226 -11.33 15.06 34.69
C ASN A 226 -10.84 16.36 34.03
N ASP A 227 -9.86 16.28 33.13
CA ASP A 227 -9.23 17.41 32.42
C ASP A 227 -8.77 16.91 31.03
N ILE A 228 -9.76 16.66 30.16
CA ILE A 228 -9.53 16.17 28.79
C ILE A 228 -8.93 17.30 27.96
N LYS A 229 -7.76 17.04 27.39
CA LYS A 229 -7.04 17.97 26.52
C LYS A 229 -7.06 17.48 25.08
N LEU A 230 -7.05 18.43 24.16
CA LEU A 230 -7.05 18.17 22.72
C LEU A 230 -5.71 18.58 22.12
N ARG A 231 -5.20 17.77 21.21
CA ARG A 231 -4.04 18.08 20.38
C ARG A 231 -4.43 17.84 18.93
N SER A 232 -4.28 18.84 18.08
CA SER A 232 -4.42 18.63 16.63
C SER A 232 -3.26 17.80 16.11
N TRP A 233 -3.54 16.94 15.13
CA TRP A 233 -2.54 16.13 14.45
C TRP A 233 -2.73 16.20 12.94
N SER A 234 -1.68 16.54 12.21
CA SER A 234 -1.70 16.46 10.75
C SER A 234 -1.39 15.02 10.32
N TYR A 235 -2.39 14.31 9.81
CA TYR A 235 -2.16 13.01 9.19
C TYR A 235 -1.41 13.18 7.87
N GLY A 236 -1.83 14.14 7.03
CA GLY A 236 -1.14 14.52 5.80
C GLY A 236 -0.97 13.38 4.79
N GLN A 237 -1.90 12.43 4.72
CA GLN A 237 -1.79 11.25 3.86
C GLN A 237 -1.74 11.55 2.36
N PHE A 238 -2.07 12.78 1.96
CA PHE A 238 -2.09 13.24 0.58
C PHE A 238 -0.86 14.07 0.19
N GLU A 239 0.02 14.37 1.15
CA GLU A 239 1.25 15.12 0.90
C GLU A 239 2.21 14.34 -0.02
N GLU A 240 3.11 15.07 -0.68
CA GLU A 240 4.07 14.50 -1.61
C GLU A 240 4.87 13.35 -0.98
N SER A 241 5.06 12.27 -1.74
CA SER A 241 5.83 11.08 -1.33
C SER A 241 5.30 10.28 -0.14
N ILE A 242 4.22 10.69 0.54
CA ILE A 242 3.66 9.92 1.66
C ILE A 242 3.12 8.56 1.20
N LEU A 243 2.46 8.51 0.03
CA LEU A 243 2.00 7.25 -0.54
C LEU A 243 3.17 6.31 -0.85
N ASP A 244 4.25 6.82 -1.45
CA ASP A 244 5.45 6.01 -1.73
C ASP A 244 6.14 5.56 -0.43
N ALA A 245 6.18 6.41 0.61
CA ALA A 245 6.68 6.05 1.93
C ALA A 245 5.85 4.91 2.56
N CYS A 246 4.52 4.92 2.39
CA CYS A 246 3.66 3.84 2.87
C CYS A 246 3.90 2.52 2.11
N LEU A 247 4.13 2.57 0.79
CA LEU A 247 4.50 1.36 0.03
C LEU A 247 5.87 0.83 0.47
N PHE A 248 6.83 1.73 0.70
CA PHE A 248 8.15 1.38 1.20
C PHE A 248 8.09 0.74 2.59
N LEU A 249 7.19 1.17 3.47
CA LEU A 249 7.00 0.56 4.79
C LEU A 249 6.58 -0.91 4.66
N MET A 250 5.71 -1.25 3.71
CA MET A 250 5.35 -2.65 3.44
C MET A 250 6.50 -3.45 2.80
N ASP A 251 7.35 -2.81 1.98
CA ASP A 251 8.56 -3.44 1.44
C ASP A 251 9.56 -3.74 2.55
N LYS A 252 9.74 -2.80 3.48
CA LYS A 252 10.63 -2.92 4.63
C LYS A 252 10.16 -3.99 5.62
N ALA A 253 8.84 -4.14 5.76
CA ALA A 253 8.22 -5.22 6.52
C ALA A 253 8.26 -6.58 5.80
N GLU A 254 8.88 -6.65 4.61
CA GLU A 254 8.98 -7.84 3.77
C GLU A 254 7.62 -8.48 3.48
N LEU A 255 6.55 -7.68 3.45
CA LEU A 255 5.20 -8.17 3.20
C LEU A 255 5.08 -8.64 1.76
N GLU A 256 4.91 -9.96 1.57
CA GLU A 256 4.69 -10.56 0.24
C GLU A 256 3.59 -9.80 -0.51
N LEU A 257 3.85 -9.43 -1.76
CA LEU A 257 2.95 -8.60 -2.58
C LEU A 257 1.53 -9.21 -2.67
N SER A 258 1.44 -10.54 -2.80
CA SER A 258 0.15 -11.26 -2.84
C SER A 258 -0.70 -11.09 -1.58
N GLY A 259 -0.10 -10.70 -0.45
CA GLY A 259 -0.78 -10.40 0.81
C GLY A 259 -1.30 -8.97 0.91
N ARG A 260 -0.83 -8.04 0.07
CA ARG A 260 -1.15 -6.60 0.17
C ARG A 260 -2.55 -6.23 -0.30
N GLY A 261 -3.33 -7.19 -0.82
CA GLY A 261 -4.77 -7.02 -1.06
C GLY A 261 -5.63 -7.28 0.19
N ASN A 262 -5.04 -7.78 1.29
CA ASN A 262 -5.77 -8.15 2.50
C ASN A 262 -5.55 -7.10 3.60
N PRO A 263 -6.60 -6.38 4.04
CA PRO A 263 -6.46 -5.32 5.04
C PRO A 263 -6.04 -5.87 6.41
N ILE A 264 -6.41 -7.11 6.76
CA ILE A 264 -6.02 -7.77 8.03
C ILE A 264 -4.51 -7.97 8.06
N LYS A 265 -3.94 -8.52 6.97
CA LYS A 265 -2.48 -8.74 6.88
C LYS A 265 -1.71 -7.43 6.90
N ILE A 266 -2.20 -6.41 6.18
CA ILE A 266 -1.59 -5.09 6.19
C ILE A 266 -1.60 -4.50 7.60
N CYS A 267 -2.74 -4.50 8.29
CA CYS A 267 -2.82 -3.94 9.64
C CYS A 267 -1.88 -4.65 10.62
N ARG A 268 -1.84 -5.99 10.58
CA ARG A 268 -0.96 -6.79 11.45
C ARG A 268 0.52 -6.54 11.20
N VAL A 269 0.93 -6.50 9.94
CA VAL A 269 2.36 -6.34 9.59
C VAL A 269 2.80 -4.89 9.79
N ALA A 270 1.96 -3.93 9.41
CA ALA A 270 2.27 -2.52 9.57
C ALA A 270 2.32 -2.11 11.05
N SER A 271 1.46 -2.63 11.92
CA SER A 271 1.52 -2.31 13.35
C SER A 271 2.83 -2.76 14.00
N ALA A 272 3.42 -3.88 13.55
CA ALA A 272 4.72 -4.35 14.01
C ALA A 272 5.86 -3.39 13.59
N VAL A 273 5.87 -2.94 12.33
CA VAL A 273 6.96 -2.09 11.83
C VAL A 273 6.77 -0.59 12.08
N ILE A 274 5.66 -0.16 12.68
CA ILE A 274 5.50 1.24 13.12
C ILE A 274 6.46 1.55 14.27
N ASN A 275 6.73 0.57 15.13
CA ASN A 275 7.71 0.71 16.21
C ASN A 275 9.05 0.05 15.86
N SER A 276 10.13 0.49 16.48
CA SER A 276 11.48 0.07 16.11
C SER A 276 12.05 -1.12 16.90
N ARG A 277 11.31 -1.76 17.82
CA ARG A 277 11.93 -2.71 18.77
C ARG A 277 12.48 -3.97 18.11
N ASP A 278 11.79 -4.50 17.11
CA ASP A 278 12.14 -5.81 16.52
C ASP A 278 12.61 -5.71 15.06
N ASP A 279 12.04 -4.78 14.27
CA ASP A 279 12.21 -4.76 12.80
C ASP A 279 12.97 -3.55 12.24
N ASN A 280 13.60 -2.71 13.08
CA ASN A 280 14.05 -1.36 12.69
C ASN A 280 12.92 -0.55 12.01
N GLY A 281 11.74 -0.61 12.61
CA GLY A 281 10.54 0.11 12.19
C GLY A 281 10.63 1.64 12.28
N VAL A 282 9.52 2.31 12.01
CA VAL A 282 9.47 3.75 11.72
C VAL A 282 9.95 4.60 12.89
N ILE A 283 9.48 4.31 14.11
CA ILE A 283 9.67 5.20 15.26
C ILE A 283 10.35 4.46 16.42
N ALA A 284 11.36 5.09 17.01
CA ALA A 284 11.95 4.64 18.26
C ALA A 284 11.18 5.21 19.46
N GLY A 285 10.72 4.34 20.35
CA GLY A 285 10.01 4.73 21.57
C GLY A 285 10.96 5.25 22.66
N SER A 286 10.60 6.34 23.34
CA SER A 286 11.30 6.78 24.56
C SER A 286 10.37 7.45 25.57
N TRP A 287 10.61 7.15 26.85
CA TRP A 287 9.94 7.72 28.03
C TRP A 287 10.95 8.24 29.06
N ASP A 288 12.21 8.44 28.66
CA ASP A 288 13.31 8.81 29.57
C ASP A 288 13.33 10.30 29.98
N ASN A 289 12.49 11.12 29.35
CA ASN A 289 12.40 12.57 29.55
C ASN A 289 13.69 13.38 29.23
N THR A 290 14.66 12.76 28.56
CA THR A 290 15.91 13.38 28.08
C THR A 290 15.98 13.46 26.55
N TYR A 291 15.45 12.46 25.85
CA TYR A 291 15.31 12.40 24.39
C TYR A 291 16.61 12.73 23.62
N THR A 292 17.74 12.26 24.14
CA THR A 292 19.07 12.56 23.58
C THR A 292 19.16 12.13 22.11
N TYR A 293 19.74 12.97 21.25
CA TYR A 293 19.92 12.74 19.81
C TYR A 293 18.63 12.54 19.00
N GLY A 294 17.51 13.09 19.48
CA GLY A 294 16.24 13.02 18.76
C GLY A 294 15.30 14.18 19.10
N VAL A 295 14.08 14.06 18.61
CA VAL A 295 12.98 15.00 18.85
C VAL A 295 12.11 14.48 20.00
N PRO A 296 11.81 15.31 21.02
CA PRO A 296 10.87 14.94 22.07
C PRO A 296 9.49 14.58 21.48
N PRO A 297 8.85 13.47 21.91
CA PRO A 297 7.55 13.03 21.38
C PRO A 297 6.45 14.10 21.37
N SER A 298 6.50 15.05 22.32
CA SER A 298 5.54 16.15 22.45
C SER A 298 5.69 17.25 21.40
N ALA A 299 6.83 17.32 20.70
CA ALA A 299 7.13 18.34 19.70
C ALA A 299 6.51 18.02 18.32
N TRP A 300 6.21 16.74 18.04
CA TRP A 300 5.55 16.35 16.80
C TRP A 300 4.13 16.92 16.71
N THR A 301 3.81 17.44 15.53
CA THR A 301 2.50 18.02 15.17
C THR A 301 1.78 17.21 14.08
N GLY A 302 2.43 16.20 13.52
CA GLY A 302 1.89 15.39 12.45
C GLY A 302 2.81 14.25 12.03
N SER A 303 2.33 13.44 11.09
CA SER A 303 3.00 12.23 10.63
C SER A 303 3.97 12.45 9.46
N VAL A 304 3.82 13.57 8.74
CA VAL A 304 4.50 13.83 7.46
C VAL A 304 6.02 13.85 7.65
N ASP A 305 6.51 14.67 8.57
CA ASP A 305 7.95 14.80 8.84
C ASP A 305 8.57 13.46 9.25
N ILE A 306 7.88 12.70 10.10
CA ILE A 306 8.33 11.39 10.58
C ILE A 306 8.43 10.39 9.42
N LEU A 307 7.38 10.28 8.60
CA LEU A 307 7.36 9.32 7.49
C LEU A 307 8.40 9.68 6.41
N LEU A 308 8.59 10.96 6.11
CA LEU A 308 9.57 11.41 5.12
C LEU A 308 11.01 11.29 5.65
N GLU A 309 11.26 11.55 6.93
CA GLU A 309 12.55 11.30 7.56
C GLU A 309 12.89 9.80 7.56
N TYR A 310 11.94 8.93 7.91
CA TYR A 310 12.13 7.49 7.81
C TYR A 310 12.37 7.03 6.37
N TYR A 311 11.56 7.53 5.43
CA TYR A 311 11.66 7.17 4.02
C TYR A 311 12.97 7.61 3.38
N SER A 312 13.54 8.74 3.80
CA SER A 312 14.82 9.22 3.28
C SER A 312 16.03 8.57 3.96
N SER A 313 16.03 8.51 5.29
CA SER A 313 17.16 7.99 6.08
C SER A 313 17.23 6.46 6.12
N LYS A 314 16.10 5.78 5.94
CA LYS A 314 15.93 4.34 6.14
C LYS A 314 16.29 3.88 7.56
N GLN A 315 16.27 4.81 8.53
CA GLN A 315 16.59 4.57 9.93
C GLN A 315 15.41 4.98 10.82
N PRO A 316 15.19 4.32 11.98
CA PRO A 316 14.13 4.69 12.90
C PRO A 316 14.24 6.16 13.36
N VAL A 317 13.11 6.88 13.27
CA VAL A 317 12.98 8.27 13.70
C VAL A 317 12.83 8.34 15.22
N ARG A 318 13.59 9.23 15.85
CA ARG A 318 13.65 9.37 17.31
C ARG A 318 12.96 10.68 17.73
N TYR A 319 11.98 10.70 18.62
CA TYR A 319 11.32 9.60 19.35
C TYR A 319 9.80 9.72 19.28
N GLY A 320 9.09 8.66 19.66
CA GLY A 320 7.64 8.67 19.80
C GLY A 320 7.14 8.01 21.09
N GLN A 321 5.86 8.26 21.37
CA GLN A 321 5.04 7.61 22.40
C GLN A 321 3.70 7.21 21.77
N CYS A 322 2.79 6.59 22.53
CA CYS A 322 1.56 5.97 22.02
C CYS A 322 0.79 6.82 20.99
N TRP A 323 0.58 8.12 21.25
CA TRP A 323 -0.13 8.98 20.28
C TRP A 323 0.65 9.28 19.00
N VAL A 324 1.98 9.28 19.05
CA VAL A 324 2.83 9.46 17.87
C VAL A 324 2.76 8.21 17.00
N PHE A 325 2.88 7.02 17.61
CA PHE A 325 2.70 5.75 16.91
C PHE A 325 1.30 5.68 16.27
N ALA A 326 0.27 5.98 17.06
CA ALA A 326 -1.11 5.94 16.57
C ALA A 326 -1.38 6.97 15.47
N GLY A 327 -0.78 8.17 15.56
CA GLY A 327 -0.89 9.20 14.53
C GLY A 327 -0.26 8.78 13.19
N VAL A 328 0.97 8.25 13.23
CA VAL A 328 1.67 7.75 12.04
C VAL A 328 0.99 6.53 11.44
N PHE A 329 0.52 5.61 12.29
CA PHE A 329 -0.21 4.44 11.81
C PHE A 329 -1.57 4.81 11.20
N ASN A 330 -2.27 5.81 11.77
CA ASN A 330 -3.49 6.33 11.17
C ASN A 330 -3.25 6.93 9.77
N THR A 331 -2.16 7.68 9.60
CA THR A 331 -1.75 8.19 8.28
C THR A 331 -1.53 7.05 7.30
N PHE A 332 -0.79 6.02 7.70
CA PHE A 332 -0.52 4.85 6.87
C PHE A 332 -1.81 4.18 6.38
N LEU A 333 -2.76 3.92 7.29
CA LEU A 333 -4.03 3.28 6.96
C LEU A 333 -4.88 4.14 6.00
N ARG A 334 -5.08 5.43 6.33
CA ARG A 334 -5.85 6.36 5.50
C ARG A 334 -5.22 6.56 4.12
N CYS A 335 -3.88 6.64 4.05
CA CYS A 335 -3.13 6.78 2.80
C CYS A 335 -3.38 5.62 1.84
N LEU A 336 -3.49 4.39 2.35
CA LEU A 336 -3.79 3.21 1.53
C LEU A 336 -5.29 3.05 1.22
N GLY A 337 -6.16 3.85 1.85
CA GLY A 337 -7.61 3.79 1.68
C GLY A 337 -8.33 2.85 2.65
N ILE A 338 -7.69 2.45 3.76
CA ILE A 338 -8.37 1.73 4.84
C ILE A 338 -8.98 2.78 5.79
N PRO A 339 -10.31 2.80 6.03
CA PRO A 339 -10.90 3.74 6.95
C PRO A 339 -10.34 3.51 8.36
N ALA A 340 -9.83 4.58 8.98
CA ALA A 340 -9.14 4.48 10.26
C ALA A 340 -9.41 5.68 11.16
N ARG A 341 -9.40 5.42 12.47
CA ARG A 341 -9.46 6.45 13.52
C ARG A 341 -8.53 6.14 14.68
N LEU A 342 -8.12 7.19 15.37
CA LEU A 342 -7.34 7.13 16.60
C LEU A 342 -8.30 7.15 17.80
N VAL A 343 -8.05 6.27 18.78
CA VAL A 343 -8.84 6.17 20.00
C VAL A 343 -7.95 6.42 21.21
N THR A 344 -8.47 7.12 22.21
CA THR A 344 -7.82 7.35 23.49
C THR A 344 -8.59 6.63 24.59
N ASN A 345 -7.89 5.81 25.37
CA ASN A 345 -8.42 5.19 26.58
C ASN A 345 -7.79 5.83 27.82
N TYR A 346 -8.62 6.33 28.73
CA TYR A 346 -8.18 6.92 29.99
C TYR A 346 -8.07 5.86 31.07
N SER A 347 -7.08 6.00 31.96
CA SER A 347 -6.80 4.99 32.99
C SER A 347 -6.56 3.60 32.39
N SER A 348 -5.74 3.54 31.33
CA SER A 348 -5.50 2.33 30.57
C SER A 348 -4.61 1.37 31.36
N ALA A 349 -5.17 0.22 31.72
CA ALA A 349 -4.41 -0.88 32.32
C ALA A 349 -3.35 -1.39 31.34
N HIS A 350 -2.15 -1.62 31.85
CA HIS A 350 -1.08 -2.35 31.19
C HIS A 350 -0.76 -3.57 32.06
N ASP A 351 -1.44 -4.65 31.71
CA ASP A 351 -1.34 -5.98 32.31
C ASP A 351 -0.14 -6.70 31.67
N ASN A 352 0.86 -7.09 32.49
CA ASN A 352 2.07 -7.75 31.98
C ASN A 352 1.99 -9.30 32.03
N ASN A 353 0.85 -9.89 32.43
CA ASN A 353 0.71 -11.34 32.54
C ASN A 353 -0.56 -11.91 31.89
N ALA A 354 -1.39 -11.05 31.29
CA ALA A 354 -2.63 -11.37 30.59
C ALA A 354 -3.67 -12.11 31.47
N ASN A 355 -3.66 -11.87 32.78
CA ASN A 355 -4.61 -12.47 33.72
C ASN A 355 -5.94 -11.67 33.83
N LEU A 356 -6.05 -10.54 33.10
CA LEU A 356 -7.21 -9.63 33.12
C LEU A 356 -7.46 -8.95 34.46
N GLN A 357 -6.43 -8.86 35.30
CA GLN A 357 -6.42 -8.23 36.62
C GLN A 357 -5.19 -7.31 36.75
N MET A 358 -5.17 -6.47 37.78
CA MET A 358 -4.06 -5.56 38.05
C MET A 358 -3.53 -5.83 39.46
N ASP A 359 -2.30 -6.32 39.55
CA ASP A 359 -1.71 -6.75 40.82
C ASP A 359 -0.79 -5.65 41.39
N PHE A 360 -1.30 -4.92 42.39
CA PHE A 360 -0.52 -3.92 43.14
C PHE A 360 -0.07 -4.48 44.49
N PHE A 361 1.24 -4.63 44.67
CA PHE A 361 1.83 -5.07 45.93
C PHE A 361 2.18 -3.85 46.77
N LEU A 362 1.64 -3.80 47.99
CA LEU A 362 1.87 -2.72 48.94
C LEU A 362 2.83 -3.17 50.04
N ASP A 363 3.69 -2.27 50.50
CA ASP A 363 4.44 -2.44 51.74
C ASP A 363 3.54 -2.26 52.98
N ASP A 364 4.11 -2.47 54.16
CA ASP A 364 3.40 -2.38 55.43
C ASP A 364 2.85 -0.95 55.70
N GLU A 365 3.40 0.07 55.03
CA GLU A 365 2.96 1.46 55.07
C GLU A 365 1.89 1.80 54.01
N GLY A 366 1.48 0.83 53.19
CA GLY A 366 0.46 0.99 52.15
C GLY A 366 0.97 1.67 50.86
N LYS A 367 2.29 1.76 50.67
CA LYS A 367 2.92 2.30 49.47
C LYS A 367 3.21 1.16 48.48
N VAL A 368 3.05 1.44 47.19
CA VAL A 368 3.33 0.46 46.12
C VAL A 368 4.81 0.09 46.12
N ASP A 369 5.08 -1.20 46.28
CA ASP A 369 6.41 -1.79 46.08
C ASP A 369 6.67 -1.91 44.58
N THR A 370 7.49 -0.99 44.07
CA THR A 370 7.87 -0.91 42.65
C THR A 370 8.83 -2.01 42.20
N LYS A 371 9.40 -2.80 43.13
CA LYS A 371 10.25 -3.95 42.77
C LYS A 371 9.40 -5.13 42.32
N ILE A 372 8.27 -5.36 43.00
CA ILE A 372 7.38 -6.51 42.80
C ILE A 372 6.24 -6.16 41.86
N THR A 373 5.63 -4.98 42.03
CA THR A 373 4.55 -4.50 41.15
C THR A 373 5.09 -4.25 39.75
N LYS A 374 4.63 -5.03 38.78
CA LYS A 374 4.96 -4.86 37.35
C LYS A 374 3.85 -4.17 36.59
N ASP A 375 2.60 -4.43 36.97
CA ASP A 375 1.44 -3.82 36.35
C ASP A 375 1.43 -2.31 36.56
N SER A 376 0.99 -1.59 35.53
CA SER A 376 0.90 -0.14 35.58
C SER A 376 -0.37 0.35 34.93
N VAL A 377 -0.87 1.49 35.40
CA VAL A 377 -2.00 2.19 34.79
C VAL A 377 -1.45 3.44 34.12
N TRP A 378 -1.59 3.51 32.80
CA TRP A 378 -1.26 4.72 32.05
C TRP A 378 -2.38 5.74 32.24
N ASN A 379 -2.02 7.02 32.42
CA ASN A 379 -3.00 8.11 32.51
C ASN A 379 -3.96 8.10 31.30
N TYR A 380 -3.39 7.88 30.12
CA TYR A 380 -4.10 7.56 28.90
C TYR A 380 -3.20 6.71 27.99
N HIS A 381 -3.83 5.95 27.10
CA HIS A 381 -3.17 5.22 26.04
C HIS A 381 -3.90 5.43 24.72
N CYS A 382 -3.16 5.42 23.61
CA CYS A 382 -3.72 5.64 22.28
C CYS A 382 -3.42 4.47 21.36
N TRP A 383 -4.42 4.05 20.59
CA TRP A 383 -4.31 3.05 19.53
C TRP A 383 -5.18 3.43 18.34
N ASN A 384 -5.25 2.55 17.34
CA ASN A 384 -6.06 2.76 16.15
C ASN A 384 -7.20 1.75 16.06
N GLU A 385 -8.29 2.18 15.45
CA GLU A 385 -9.30 1.28 14.92
C GLU A 385 -9.30 1.36 13.40
N ALA A 386 -9.29 0.21 12.74
CA ALA A 386 -9.34 0.08 11.30
C ALA A 386 -10.63 -0.64 10.88
N TRP A 387 -11.36 -0.10 9.90
CA TRP A 387 -12.62 -0.68 9.45
C TRP A 387 -12.40 -1.73 8.37
N MET A 388 -12.84 -2.97 8.63
CA MET A 388 -12.81 -4.05 7.64
C MET A 388 -13.74 -5.21 7.99
N THR A 389 -14.02 -6.04 6.99
CA THR A 389 -14.60 -7.37 7.19
C THR A 389 -13.57 -8.35 7.78
N ARG A 390 -14.06 -9.38 8.48
CA ARG A 390 -13.25 -10.45 9.09
C ARG A 390 -13.65 -11.83 8.56
N PRO A 391 -13.33 -12.15 7.29
CA PRO A 391 -13.68 -13.45 6.69
C PRO A 391 -12.97 -14.65 7.36
N ASP A 392 -11.96 -14.38 8.19
CA ASP A 392 -11.27 -15.34 9.04
C ASP A 392 -12.00 -15.67 10.35
N LEU A 393 -13.07 -14.92 10.68
CA LEU A 393 -13.90 -15.10 11.87
C LEU A 393 -15.36 -15.42 11.49
N PRO A 394 -16.19 -15.87 12.46
CA PRO A 394 -17.63 -15.97 12.23
C PRO A 394 -18.27 -14.64 11.82
N VAL A 395 -19.41 -14.73 11.12
CA VAL A 395 -20.18 -13.55 10.70
C VAL A 395 -20.57 -12.71 11.91
N GLY A 396 -20.41 -11.39 11.81
CA GLY A 396 -20.72 -10.43 12.87
C GLY A 396 -19.49 -9.81 13.54
N PHE A 397 -18.28 -10.33 13.30
CA PHE A 397 -17.03 -9.80 13.86
C PHE A 397 -16.28 -8.81 12.94
N GLY A 398 -16.91 -8.37 11.85
CA GLY A 398 -16.41 -7.26 11.03
C GLY A 398 -16.62 -5.90 11.70
N GLY A 399 -16.24 -4.83 11.01
CA GLY A 399 -16.36 -3.45 11.49
C GLY A 399 -15.03 -2.93 12.04
N TRP A 400 -15.07 -2.14 13.10
CA TRP A 400 -13.87 -1.57 13.73
C TRP A 400 -13.01 -2.63 14.42
N GLN A 401 -11.76 -2.74 13.97
CA GLN A 401 -10.76 -3.66 14.53
C GLN A 401 -9.72 -2.85 15.29
N VAL A 402 -9.51 -3.17 16.58
CA VAL A 402 -8.47 -2.55 17.40
C VAL A 402 -7.10 -3.03 16.94
N VAL A 403 -6.20 -2.09 16.65
CA VAL A 403 -4.82 -2.36 16.25
C VAL A 403 -3.92 -1.36 16.97
N ASP A 404 -2.96 -1.86 17.74
CA ASP A 404 -2.03 -1.04 18.50
C ASP A 404 -0.62 -1.22 17.97
N GLY A 405 -0.01 -0.13 17.51
CA GLY A 405 1.38 -0.09 17.06
C GLY A 405 2.39 0.25 18.16
N THR A 406 1.91 0.51 19.39
CA THR A 406 2.76 0.80 20.55
C THR A 406 3.30 -0.51 21.15
N PRO A 407 4.62 -0.65 21.37
CA PRO A 407 5.16 -1.83 22.04
C PRO A 407 4.62 -1.94 23.47
N GLN A 408 3.94 -3.05 23.77
CA GLN A 408 3.50 -3.46 25.11
C GLN A 408 4.01 -4.88 25.35
N GLU A 409 3.11 -5.85 25.50
CA GLU A 409 3.41 -7.29 25.55
C GLU A 409 3.58 -7.90 24.15
N THR A 410 4.42 -8.92 24.06
CA THR A 410 4.70 -9.64 22.80
C THR A 410 3.49 -10.48 22.39
N SER A 411 3.04 -10.36 21.14
CA SER A 411 1.93 -11.18 20.64
C SER A 411 2.36 -12.61 20.26
N ASP A 412 3.50 -12.76 19.59
CA ASP A 412 4.09 -14.05 19.18
C ASP A 412 5.61 -14.10 19.47
N GLY A 413 6.11 -13.17 20.28
CA GLY A 413 7.54 -12.92 20.52
C GLY A 413 7.98 -11.57 19.98
#